data_AF-A0A7J7VLA8-F1
#
_entry.id   AF-A0A7J7VLA8-F1
#
_cell.length_a   1.000
_cell.length_b   1.000
_cell.length_c   1.000
_cell.angle_alpha   90.00
_cell.angle_beta   90.00
_cell.angle_gamma   90.00
#
_symmetry.space_group_name_H-M   'P 1'
#
loop_
_entity.id
_entity.type
_entity.pdbx_description
1 polymer ?
#
loop_
_entity_poly.entity_id
_entity_poly.type
_entity_poly.pdbx_seq_one_letter_code
_entity_poly.pdbx_strand_id
1 'polypeptide(L)'
;MGTVAKQLVPSCVTVQRCGGCCPDDGLECVPTGQHQVRMQILMIRYPSSQLGEMSLEEHSQCECRPKKRESAVKPDSPRPLCPRCTQRHQRPDPRTCRCRCRRRSFFRCQGRGLELNPDTCRCRKLRK
;
A
#
# COMPACT_ATOMS: atom_id res chain seq x y z
N MET A 1 30.93 1.92 0.11
CA MET A 1 31.21 3.05 -0.80
C MET A 1 30.84 2.62 -2.21
N GLY A 2 29.57 2.79 -2.60
CA GLY A 2 29.09 2.41 -3.93
C GLY A 2 29.60 3.39 -4.96
N THR A 3 30.34 2.92 -5.95
CA THR A 3 30.79 3.79 -7.04
C THR A 3 29.60 4.07 -7.94
N VAL A 4 29.13 5.32 -7.99
CA VAL A 4 27.98 5.70 -8.81
C VAL A 4 28.48 5.94 -10.24
N ALA A 5 28.06 5.12 -11.20
CA ALA A 5 28.26 5.42 -12.60
C ALA A 5 27.38 6.60 -13.01
N LYS A 6 27.88 7.52 -13.84
CA LYS A 6 27.08 8.65 -14.33
C LYS A 6 25.95 8.15 -15.24
N GLN A 7 26.25 7.12 -16.03
CA GLN A 7 25.30 6.49 -16.92
C GLN A 7 25.69 5.01 -17.14
N LEU A 8 24.68 4.17 -17.30
CA LEU A 8 24.80 2.77 -17.70
C LEU A 8 24.30 2.63 -19.13
N VAL A 9 25.05 1.91 -19.97
CA VAL A 9 24.67 1.64 -21.36
C VAL A 9 24.74 0.12 -21.61
N PRO A 10 23.61 -0.52 -21.97
CA PRO A 10 22.26 0.05 -22.03
C PRO A 10 21.74 0.45 -20.63
N SER A 11 20.78 1.36 -20.58
CA SER A 11 20.15 1.80 -19.32
C SER A 11 19.07 0.83 -18.82
N CYS A 12 18.53 0.00 -19.71
CA CYS A 12 17.61 -1.08 -19.40
C CYS A 12 18.06 -2.38 -20.09
N VAL A 13 17.68 -3.51 -19.51
CA VAL A 13 17.94 -4.83 -20.05
C VAL A 13 16.67 -5.66 -20.02
N THR A 14 16.55 -6.59 -20.95
CA THR A 14 15.45 -7.57 -20.98
C THR A 14 15.87 -8.82 -20.23
N VAL A 15 15.01 -9.30 -19.34
CA VAL A 15 15.20 -10.50 -18.53
C VAL A 15 13.89 -11.29 -18.49
N GLN A 16 13.97 -12.61 -18.58
CA GLN A 16 12.77 -13.44 -18.45
C GLN A 16 12.26 -13.43 -17.01
N ARG A 17 10.98 -13.12 -16.84
CA ARG A 17 10.29 -13.10 -15.55
C ARG A 17 8.91 -13.70 -15.72
N CYS A 18 8.43 -14.33 -14.66
CA CYS A 18 7.06 -14.81 -14.59
C CYS A 18 6.11 -13.61 -14.63
N GLY A 19 5.18 -13.65 -15.57
CA GLY A 19 4.16 -12.63 -15.77
C GLY A 19 2.86 -13.26 -16.25
N GLY A 20 1.89 -12.42 -16.61
CA GLY A 20 0.56 -12.87 -17.01
C GLY A 20 -0.39 -13.10 -15.84
N CYS A 21 -1.45 -13.87 -16.07
CA CYS A 21 -2.49 -14.17 -15.10
C CYS A 21 -2.70 -15.68 -14.94
N CYS A 22 -3.22 -16.06 -13.77
CA CYS A 22 -3.67 -17.42 -13.50
C CYS A 22 -5.18 -17.56 -13.80
N PRO A 23 -5.70 -18.78 -14.00
CA PRO A 23 -7.12 -19.00 -14.25
C PRO A 23 -8.05 -18.62 -13.08
N ASP A 24 -7.53 -18.53 -11.87
CA ASP A 24 -8.28 -18.26 -10.64
C ASP A 24 -7.63 -17.09 -9.87
N ASP A 25 -8.45 -16.18 -9.35
CA ASP A 25 -8.03 -14.98 -8.62
C ASP A 25 -7.33 -15.30 -7.28
N GLY A 26 -7.56 -16.48 -6.72
CA GLY A 26 -6.90 -17.01 -5.54
C GLY A 26 -5.49 -17.55 -5.81
N LEU A 27 -5.06 -17.63 -7.07
CA LEU A 27 -3.73 -18.09 -7.47
C LEU A 27 -2.84 -16.90 -7.86
N GLU A 28 -1.53 -17.06 -7.66
CA GLU A 28 -0.49 -16.14 -8.10
C GLU A 28 0.54 -16.87 -8.96
N CYS A 29 1.01 -16.22 -10.03
CA CYS A 29 2.05 -16.72 -10.91
C CYS A 29 3.41 -16.46 -10.24
N VAL A 30 4.10 -17.52 -9.82
CA VAL A 30 5.36 -17.44 -9.07
C VAL A 30 6.45 -18.26 -9.75
N PRO A 31 7.73 -17.84 -9.65
CA PRO A 31 8.84 -18.63 -10.16
C PRO A 31 9.04 -19.89 -9.34
N THR A 32 9.21 -21.02 -10.04
CA THR A 32 9.61 -22.31 -9.45
C THR A 32 11.02 -22.70 -9.83
N GLY A 33 11.53 -22.15 -10.94
CA GLY A 33 12.91 -22.24 -11.37
C GLY A 33 13.44 -20.86 -11.73
N GLN A 34 14.64 -20.54 -11.25
CA GLN A 34 15.34 -19.30 -11.57
C GLN A 34 16.85 -19.48 -11.53
N HIS A 35 17.56 -18.65 -12.26
CA HIS A 35 19.01 -18.62 -12.32
C HIS A 35 19.53 -17.20 -12.47
N GLN A 36 20.83 -16.98 -12.24
CA GLN A 36 21.43 -15.66 -12.44
C GLN A 36 22.06 -15.57 -13.84
N VAL A 37 21.69 -14.54 -14.57
CA VAL A 37 22.29 -14.18 -15.85
C VAL A 37 23.24 -13.02 -15.64
N ARG A 38 24.45 -13.14 -16.17
CA ARG A 38 25.46 -12.08 -16.13
C ARG A 38 25.44 -11.30 -17.43
N MET A 39 25.41 -9.98 -17.31
CA MET A 39 25.36 -9.05 -18.43
C MET A 39 26.51 -8.06 -18.33
N GLN A 40 27.09 -7.74 -19.47
CA GLN A 40 28.11 -6.70 -19.57
C GLN A 40 27.44 -5.37 -19.85
N ILE A 41 27.68 -4.39 -18.96
CA ILE A 41 27.11 -3.05 -19.04
C ILE A 41 28.24 -2.04 -19.02
N LEU A 42 28.21 -1.12 -19.96
CA LEU A 42 29.17 -0.03 -20.00
C LEU A 42 28.82 0.98 -18.91
N MET A 43 29.73 1.16 -17.95
CA MET A 43 29.66 2.15 -16.89
C MET A 43 30.41 3.41 -17.32
N ILE A 44 29.67 4.42 -17.78
CA ILE A 44 30.24 5.70 -18.19
C ILE A 44 30.57 6.52 -16.94
N ARG A 45 31.84 6.83 -16.77
CA ARG A 45 32.41 7.66 -15.70
C ARG A 45 33.46 8.59 -16.31
N TYR A 46 33.71 9.72 -15.66
CA TYR A 46 34.81 10.61 -16.02
C TYR A 46 35.97 10.36 -15.04
N PRO A 47 37.24 10.25 -15.49
CA PRO A 47 37.73 10.44 -16.86
C PRO A 47 37.64 9.20 -17.77
N SER A 48 37.39 8.01 -17.23
CA SER A 48 37.35 6.76 -17.99
C SER A 48 36.07 5.95 -17.79
N SER A 49 35.61 5.31 -18.86
CA SER A 49 34.48 4.38 -18.85
C SER A 49 35.00 2.94 -18.79
N GLN A 50 34.25 2.04 -18.16
CA GLN A 50 34.64 0.64 -18.01
C GLN A 50 33.46 -0.30 -18.23
N LEU A 51 33.74 -1.51 -18.73
CA LEU A 51 32.74 -2.55 -18.85
C LEU A 51 32.58 -3.26 -17.49
N GLY A 52 31.39 -3.18 -16.93
CA GLY A 52 31.03 -3.86 -15.68
C GLY A 52 30.21 -5.11 -15.96
N GLU A 53 30.43 -6.15 -15.18
CA GLU A 53 29.53 -7.29 -15.13
C GLU A 53 28.46 -7.05 -14.07
N MET A 54 27.18 -7.22 -14.45
CA MET A 54 26.06 -7.21 -13.51
C MET A 54 25.30 -8.52 -13.60
N SER A 55 24.89 -9.04 -12.44
CA SER A 55 24.10 -10.27 -12.32
C SER A 55 22.63 -9.94 -12.06
N LEU A 56 21.73 -10.48 -12.88
CA LEU A 56 20.29 -10.33 -12.74
C LEU A 56 19.65 -11.71 -12.59
N GLU A 57 18.57 -11.78 -11.84
CA GLU A 57 17.77 -13.01 -11.74
C GLU A 57 16.94 -13.20 -13.01
N GLU A 58 16.85 -14.42 -13.51
CA GLU A 58 16.04 -14.79 -14.65
C GLU A 58 15.21 -16.03 -14.30
N HIS A 59 13.90 -15.96 -14.52
CA HIS A 59 12.98 -17.04 -14.23
C HIS A 59 12.96 -18.01 -15.42
N SER A 60 13.17 -19.30 -15.17
CA SER A 60 13.13 -20.35 -16.19
C SER A 60 11.82 -21.15 -16.17
N GLN A 61 11.13 -21.21 -15.03
CA GLN A 61 9.86 -21.91 -14.88
C GLN A 61 8.91 -21.16 -13.93
N CYS A 62 7.63 -21.19 -14.26
CA CYS A 62 6.57 -20.47 -13.54
C CYS A 62 5.39 -21.40 -13.30
N GLU A 63 4.77 -21.31 -12.12
CA GLU A 63 3.56 -22.05 -11.79
C GLU A 63 2.55 -21.14 -11.09
N CYS A 64 1.26 -21.43 -11.28
CA CYS A 64 0.19 -20.82 -10.50
C CYS A 64 0.07 -21.53 -9.16
N ARG A 65 0.39 -20.83 -8.08
CA ARG A 65 0.29 -21.37 -6.71
C ARG A 65 -0.75 -20.60 -5.91
N PRO A 66 -1.43 -21.24 -4.94
CA PRO A 66 -2.35 -20.55 -4.06
C PRO A 66 -1.65 -19.37 -3.40
N LYS A 67 -2.24 -18.18 -3.54
CA LYS A 67 -1.76 -16.99 -2.84
C LYS A 67 -1.63 -17.34 -1.38
N LYS A 68 -0.44 -17.14 -0.82
CA LYS A 68 -0.31 -17.20 0.63
C LYS A 68 -1.26 -16.15 1.17
N ARG A 69 -2.32 -16.59 1.85
CA ARG A 69 -3.09 -15.75 2.75
C ARG A 69 -2.16 -15.43 3.92
N GLU A 70 -1.14 -14.61 3.67
CA GLU A 70 -0.76 -13.66 4.70
C GLU A 70 -2.07 -12.99 5.05
N SER A 71 -2.61 -13.36 6.22
CA SER A 71 -3.79 -12.79 6.84
C SER A 71 -4.06 -11.42 6.27
N ALA A 72 -5.26 -11.23 5.71
CA ALA A 72 -5.79 -9.98 5.18
C ALA A 72 -5.82 -8.87 6.24
N VAL A 73 -4.63 -8.50 6.70
CA VAL A 73 -4.20 -7.56 7.71
C VAL A 73 -2.73 -7.28 7.38
N LYS A 74 -2.44 -6.79 6.17
CA LYS A 74 -1.48 -5.69 6.10
C LYS A 74 -2.25 -4.50 6.63
N PRO A 75 -2.01 -4.01 7.86
CA PRO A 75 -2.58 -2.74 8.27
C PRO A 75 -1.80 -1.69 7.50
N ASP A 76 -2.17 -1.39 6.26
CA ASP A 76 -1.70 -0.21 5.54
C ASP A 76 -2.34 1.08 6.13
N SER A 77 -2.56 1.07 7.43
CA SER A 77 -2.97 2.20 8.23
C SER A 77 -2.56 1.91 9.68
N PRO A 78 -1.80 2.78 10.35
CA PRO A 78 -1.56 2.72 11.80
C PRO A 78 -2.84 2.88 12.64
N ARG A 79 -4.03 2.89 12.01
CA ARG A 79 -5.28 3.14 12.71
C ARG A 79 -5.64 1.87 13.45
N PRO A 80 -5.76 1.90 14.80
CA PRO A 80 -6.36 0.79 15.52
C PRO A 80 -7.72 0.46 14.89
N LEU A 81 -8.00 -0.82 14.72
CA LEU A 81 -9.30 -1.34 14.28
C LEU A 81 -10.33 -1.03 15.38
N CYS A 82 -10.76 0.23 15.47
CA CYS A 82 -11.79 0.62 16.42
C CYS A 82 -13.09 -0.10 16.01
N PRO A 83 -13.84 -0.66 16.97
CA PRO A 83 -15.13 -1.28 16.69
C PRO A 83 -16.09 -0.27 16.05
N ARG A 84 -17.01 -0.75 15.22
CA ARG A 84 -18.05 0.11 14.63
C ARG A 84 -18.99 0.59 15.73
N CYS A 85 -19.38 1.86 15.67
CA CYS A 85 -20.39 2.41 16.57
C CYS A 85 -21.77 1.83 16.24
N THR A 86 -22.54 1.50 17.28
CA THR A 86 -23.93 1.03 17.16
C THR A 86 -24.83 2.07 16.48
N GLN A 87 -24.57 3.35 16.72
CA GLN A 87 -25.31 4.47 16.16
C GLN A 87 -24.70 4.95 14.83
N ARG A 88 -25.49 4.95 13.74
CA ARG A 88 -25.05 5.35 12.39
C ARG A 88 -24.52 6.79 12.32
N HIS A 89 -25.02 7.69 13.18
CA HIS A 89 -24.61 9.10 13.25
C HIS A 89 -23.31 9.34 14.04
N GLN A 90 -22.75 8.30 14.64
CA GLN A 90 -21.49 8.36 15.36
C GLN A 90 -20.34 7.80 14.51
N ARG A 91 -19.12 8.17 14.87
CA ARG A 91 -17.89 7.55 14.39
C ARG A 91 -16.92 7.37 15.56
N PRO A 92 -16.09 6.32 15.53
CA PRO A 92 -15.08 6.11 16.55
C PRO A 92 -14.00 7.19 16.45
N ASP A 93 -13.60 7.70 17.59
CA ASP A 93 -12.46 8.59 17.73
C ASP A 93 -11.16 7.82 17.40
N PRO A 94 -10.29 8.32 16.51
CA PRO A 94 -9.11 7.57 16.07
C PRO A 94 -8.08 7.29 17.18
N ARG A 95 -8.11 8.06 18.28
CA ARG A 95 -7.14 7.93 19.38
C ARG A 95 -7.71 7.15 20.56
N THR A 96 -9.00 7.30 20.83
CA THR A 96 -9.65 6.70 22.02
C THR A 96 -10.62 5.57 21.69
N CYS A 97 -10.91 5.33 20.41
CA CYS A 97 -11.98 4.45 19.90
C CYS A 97 -13.38 4.71 20.48
N ARG A 98 -13.56 5.78 21.26
CA ARG A 98 -14.87 6.18 21.79
C ARG A 98 -15.75 6.70 20.66
N CYS A 99 -16.99 6.25 20.61
CA CYS A 99 -17.95 6.74 19.64
C CYS A 99 -18.36 8.18 19.96
N ARG A 100 -18.27 9.05 18.95
CA ARG A 100 -18.65 10.47 19.02
C ARG A 100 -19.50 10.83 17.82
N CYS A 101 -20.39 11.81 17.98
CA CYS A 101 -21.17 12.34 16.87
C CYS A 101 -20.27 12.89 15.75
N ARG A 102 -20.66 12.69 14.50
CA ARG A 102 -19.93 13.25 13.35
C ARG A 102 -19.87 14.78 13.46
N ARG A 103 -18.70 15.37 13.19
CA ARG A 103 -18.53 16.84 13.15
C ARG A 103 -19.55 17.55 12.25
N ARG A 104 -19.95 16.93 11.14
CA ARG A 104 -21.01 17.47 10.25
C ARG A 104 -22.34 17.68 10.98
N SER A 105 -22.67 16.83 11.95
CA SER A 105 -23.89 16.98 12.76
C SER A 105 -23.80 18.21 13.67
N PHE A 106 -22.61 18.54 14.18
CA PHE A 106 -22.39 19.73 15.00
C PHE A 106 -22.65 21.01 14.20
N PHE A 107 -21.98 21.15 13.05
CA PHE A 107 -22.18 22.31 12.17
C PHE A 107 -23.63 22.44 11.68
N ARG A 108 -24.32 21.33 11.46
CA ARG A 108 -25.76 21.33 11.08
C ARG A 108 -26.64 21.89 12.20
N CYS A 109 -26.40 21.53 13.46
CA CYS A 109 -27.18 22.07 14.57
C CYS A 109 -26.86 23.54 14.81
N GLN A 110 -25.57 23.91 14.78
CA GLN A 110 -25.12 25.28 14.97
C GLN A 110 -25.72 26.24 13.91
N GLY A 111 -25.73 25.85 12.63
CA GLY A 111 -26.37 26.64 11.57
C GLY A 111 -27.89 26.80 11.71
N ARG A 112 -28.53 26.03 12.59
CA ARG A 112 -29.95 26.14 12.94
C ARG A 112 -30.18 26.82 14.29
N GLY A 113 -29.14 27.34 14.94
CA GLY A 113 -29.22 27.91 16.30
C GLY A 113 -29.57 26.86 17.37
N LEU A 114 -29.24 25.58 17.14
CA LEU A 114 -29.51 24.47 18.04
C LEU A 114 -28.20 23.85 18.53
N GLU A 115 -28.23 23.21 19.71
CA GLU A 115 -27.11 22.46 20.25
C GLU A 115 -27.20 20.98 19.90
N LEU A 116 -26.06 20.38 19.58
CA LEU A 116 -25.97 18.94 19.34
C LEU A 116 -25.85 18.21 20.68
N ASN A 117 -26.80 17.33 20.99
CA ASN A 117 -26.66 16.42 22.12
C ASN A 117 -25.59 15.34 21.79
N PRO A 118 -24.51 15.22 22.59
CA PRO A 118 -23.37 14.35 22.26
C PRO A 118 -23.67 12.85 22.38
N ASP A 119 -24.70 12.46 23.14
CA ASP A 119 -25.06 11.06 23.36
C ASP A 119 -26.01 10.54 22.26
N THR A 120 -26.96 11.36 21.84
CA THR A 120 -28.00 11.02 20.88
C THR A 120 -27.73 11.53 19.45
N CYS A 121 -26.76 12.44 19.29
CA CYS A 121 -26.46 13.14 18.04
C CYS A 121 -27.65 13.86 17.41
N ARG A 122 -28.61 14.31 18.23
CA ARG A 122 -29.79 15.08 17.80
C ARG A 122 -29.62 16.56 18.17
N CYS A 123 -30.10 17.45 17.32
CA CYS A 123 -30.17 18.87 17.63
C CYS A 123 -31.28 19.12 18.65
N ARG A 124 -30.98 19.87 19.70
CA ARG A 124 -31.93 20.31 20.73
C ARG A 124 -31.87 21.84 20.84
N LYS A 125 -32.98 22.47 21.21
CA LYS A 125 -32.98 23.90 21.54
C LYS A 125 -32.15 24.10 22.81
N LEU A 126 -31.37 25.19 22.88
CA LEU A 126 -30.83 25.65 24.15
C LEU A 126 -32.03 25.79 25.11
N ARG A 127 -32.02 25.04 26.20
CA ARG A 127 -32.82 25.42 27.36
C ARG A 127 -32.06 26.60 27.97
N LYS A 128 -32.64 27.80 27.88
CA LYS A 128 -32.24 28.90 28.75
C LYS A 128 -32.58 28.53 30.19
#